data_AF-A0A8J2MWS8-F1
#
_entry.id   AF-A0A8J2MWS8-F1
#
_cell.length_a   1.000
_cell.length_b   1.000
_cell.length_c   1.000
_cell.angle_alpha   90.00
_cell.angle_beta   90.00
_cell.angle_gamma   90.00
#
_symmetry.space_group_name_H-M   'P 1'
#
loop_
_entity.id
_entity.type
_entity.pdbx_description
1 polymer ?
#
loop_
_entity_poly.entity_id
_entity_poly.type
_entity_poly.pdbx_seq_one_letter_code
_entity_poly.pdbx_strand_id
1 'polypeptide(L)'
;MEPETLQWLGWPYVSRLYDRIKSTDTLTFRTWSLFRKAFPKDIDRHSTFRVLDWESENLLPSVIDRLVKLDLGMLTFLCIQTFNLTIDQLIALAKINTLAVLALEVGRDSLAFWDGTMSIHTIRNWGRSVSESGAFKELRVLVVDGCNSLPRRSVLKSISSFPSLNLAGIFGSDDPPKAEDCWEDWHLRFPPNGRDETLQHSVWGTSDTSRAFDMRRLYDISLEISKNVPTGDRTYQSLSMQYTQHNKTGLAGEPAWFIRELKDQPVRPMKRVQEDKSRLDGKRRKVRDDKKVDMGSLLGSFT
;
A
#
# COMPACT_ATOMS: atom_id res chain seq x y z
N MET A 1 26.58 13.61 -5.00
CA MET A 1 27.20 12.66 -5.94
C MET A 1 26.15 12.34 -6.99
N GLU A 2 26.39 12.78 -8.22
CA GLU A 2 25.48 12.55 -9.33
C GLU A 2 25.67 11.12 -9.87
N PRO A 3 24.62 10.44 -10.35
CA PRO A 3 24.72 9.06 -10.85
C PRO A 3 25.72 8.94 -12.01
N GLU A 4 25.89 10.00 -12.81
CA GLU A 4 26.85 10.08 -13.91
C GLU A 4 28.29 9.87 -13.42
N THR A 5 28.66 10.40 -12.24
CA THR A 5 30.02 10.23 -11.68
C THR A 5 30.35 8.78 -11.34
N LEU A 6 29.34 7.97 -10.99
CA LEU A 6 29.54 6.54 -10.69
C LEU A 6 29.76 5.72 -11.95
N GLN A 7 29.14 6.10 -13.08
CA GLN A 7 29.27 5.37 -14.34
C GLN A 7 30.71 5.37 -14.87
N TRP A 8 31.46 6.46 -14.67
CA TRP A 8 32.87 6.57 -15.08
C TRP A 8 33.80 5.56 -14.41
N LEU A 9 33.48 5.13 -13.18
CA LEU A 9 34.29 4.15 -12.45
C LEU A 9 34.12 2.73 -12.99
N GLY A 10 33.00 2.43 -13.65
CA GLY A 10 32.65 1.09 -14.13
C GLY A 10 32.20 0.14 -13.00
N TRP A 11 31.33 -0.82 -13.37
CA TRP A 11 30.74 -1.75 -12.40
C TRP A 11 31.76 -2.55 -11.58
N PRO A 12 32.88 -3.09 -12.11
CA PRO A 12 33.81 -3.91 -11.32
C PRO A 12 34.42 -3.22 -10.09
N TYR A 13 34.53 -1.90 -10.12
CA TYR A 13 35.01 -1.10 -8.99
C TYR A 13 33.85 -0.69 -8.08
N VAL A 14 32.74 -0.29 -8.68
CA VAL A 14 31.53 0.12 -7.97
C VAL A 14 30.90 -1.04 -7.19
N SER A 15 30.93 -2.26 -7.73
CA SER A 15 30.40 -3.45 -7.07
C SER A 15 31.07 -3.70 -5.73
N ARG A 16 32.39 -3.54 -5.64
CA ARG A 16 33.14 -3.68 -4.37
C ARG A 16 32.67 -2.67 -3.33
N LEU A 17 32.39 -1.44 -3.75
CA LEU A 17 31.84 -0.41 -2.87
C LEU A 17 30.41 -0.74 -2.46
N TYR A 18 29.57 -1.16 -3.40
CA TYR A 18 28.19 -1.57 -3.16
C TYR A 18 28.12 -2.75 -2.18
N ASP A 19 28.87 -3.81 -2.44
CA ASP A 19 28.98 -5.01 -1.61
C ASP A 19 29.47 -4.65 -0.21
N ARG A 20 30.45 -3.76 -0.10
CA ARG A 20 30.93 -3.26 1.19
C ARG A 20 29.83 -2.53 1.94
N ILE A 21 29.18 -1.53 1.32
CA ILE A 21 28.10 -0.74 1.93
C ILE A 21 26.92 -1.64 2.36
N LYS A 22 26.61 -2.66 1.56
CA LYS A 22 25.57 -3.67 1.84
C LYS A 22 25.98 -4.58 3.01
N SER A 23 27.20 -5.07 3.03
CA SER A 23 27.72 -5.93 4.11
C SER A 23 27.79 -5.23 5.47
N THR A 24 27.95 -3.90 5.47
CA THR A 24 27.97 -3.08 6.69
C THR A 24 26.59 -2.55 7.09
N ASP A 25 25.52 -2.93 6.38
CA ASP A 25 24.14 -2.44 6.59
C ASP A 25 24.02 -0.90 6.56
N THR A 26 24.88 -0.26 5.77
CA THR A 26 24.90 1.21 5.60
C THR A 26 24.22 1.68 4.31
N LEU A 27 23.61 0.74 3.57
CA LEU A 27 22.96 1.03 2.30
C LEU A 27 21.65 1.78 2.54
N THR A 28 21.70 3.11 2.37
CA THR A 28 20.48 3.93 2.43
C THR A 28 19.68 3.82 1.13
N PHE A 29 18.37 4.05 1.19
CA PHE A 29 17.51 4.12 0.02
C PHE A 29 18.01 5.13 -1.04
N ARG A 30 18.55 6.28 -0.59
CA ARG A 30 19.11 7.30 -1.48
C ARG A 30 20.34 6.77 -2.22
N THR A 31 21.26 6.14 -1.49
CA THR A 31 22.48 5.56 -2.06
C THR A 31 22.15 4.43 -3.03
N TRP A 32 21.22 3.54 -2.65
CA TRP A 32 20.73 2.48 -3.53
C TRP A 32 20.06 3.03 -4.80
N SER A 33 19.24 4.07 -4.68
CA SER A 33 18.60 4.70 -5.84
C SER A 33 19.62 5.28 -6.81
N LEU A 34 20.73 5.83 -6.32
CA LEU A 34 21.85 6.28 -7.16
C LEU A 34 22.52 5.12 -7.89
N PHE A 35 22.86 4.03 -7.18
CA PHE A 35 23.45 2.85 -7.81
C PHE A 35 22.52 2.23 -8.85
N ARG A 36 21.23 2.13 -8.56
CA ARG A 36 20.23 1.58 -9.49
C ARG A 36 20.09 2.44 -10.74
N LYS A 37 20.11 3.76 -10.61
CA LYS A 37 20.09 4.67 -11.77
C LYS A 37 21.36 4.52 -12.63
N ALA A 38 22.52 4.34 -11.99
CA ALA A 38 23.79 4.19 -12.68
C ALA A 38 23.95 2.79 -13.35
N PHE A 39 23.50 1.72 -12.67
CA PHE A 39 23.72 0.31 -13.04
C PHE A 39 22.44 -0.54 -12.88
N PRO A 40 21.38 -0.30 -13.68
CA PRO A 40 20.07 -0.93 -13.49
C PRO A 40 20.04 -2.44 -13.74
N LYS A 41 21.05 -2.99 -14.44
CA LYS A 41 21.16 -4.42 -14.75
C LYS A 41 21.96 -5.21 -13.72
N ASP A 42 22.87 -4.53 -13.01
CA ASP A 42 23.84 -5.17 -12.14
C ASP A 42 23.45 -5.09 -10.65
N ILE A 43 22.55 -4.17 -10.31
CA ILE A 43 22.02 -4.04 -8.94
C ILE A 43 21.02 -5.14 -8.63
N ASP A 44 21.00 -5.55 -7.36
CA ASP A 44 20.08 -6.55 -6.84
C ASP A 44 18.64 -6.25 -7.28
N ARG A 45 18.02 -7.23 -7.94
CA ARG A 45 16.62 -7.14 -8.41
C ARG A 45 15.64 -6.95 -7.26
N HIS A 46 16.00 -7.44 -6.08
CA HIS A 46 15.19 -7.35 -4.86
C HIS A 46 16.02 -6.67 -3.78
N SER A 47 15.56 -5.50 -3.35
CA SER A 47 16.22 -4.73 -2.29
C SER A 47 15.28 -4.52 -1.13
N THR A 48 15.82 -4.49 0.09
CA THR A 48 15.04 -4.36 1.32
C THR A 48 15.59 -3.21 2.14
N PHE A 49 14.69 -2.36 2.65
CA PHE A 49 15.03 -1.23 3.50
C PHE A 49 14.13 -1.19 4.72
N ARG A 50 14.66 -0.62 5.80
CA ARG A 50 13.95 -0.41 7.05
C ARG A 50 13.99 1.06 7.40
N VAL A 51 12.88 1.55 7.93
CA VAL A 51 12.72 2.91 8.45
C VAL A 51 12.16 2.76 9.85
N LEU A 52 12.98 3.13 10.84
CA LEU A 52 12.59 3.18 12.24
C LEU A 52 12.22 4.63 12.56
N ASP A 53 11.00 4.86 13.05
CA ASP A 53 10.49 6.17 13.46
C ASP A 53 10.13 6.14 14.95
N TRP A 54 11.14 6.13 15.82
CA TRP A 54 10.93 6.07 17.27
C TRP A 54 10.47 7.40 17.87
N GLU A 55 10.82 8.52 17.24
CA GLU A 55 10.70 9.86 17.82
C GLU A 55 9.41 10.59 17.43
N SER A 56 8.45 9.86 16.84
CA SER A 56 7.14 10.40 16.45
C SER A 56 7.21 11.52 15.41
N GLU A 57 8.26 11.55 14.59
CA GLU A 57 8.41 12.55 13.53
C GLU A 57 7.42 12.33 12.37
N ASN A 58 6.61 11.26 12.45
CA ASN A 58 5.68 10.85 11.41
C ASN A 58 6.42 10.80 10.08
N LEU A 59 7.48 10.01 9.98
CA LEU A 59 8.32 9.90 8.78
C LEU A 59 7.57 9.24 7.61
N LEU A 60 6.40 8.64 7.86
CA LEU A 60 5.60 7.95 6.86
C LEU A 60 5.33 8.79 5.59
N PRO A 61 4.90 10.07 5.63
CA PRO A 61 4.74 10.88 4.43
C PRO A 61 6.05 11.05 3.66
N SER A 62 7.20 11.20 4.35
CA SER A 62 8.50 11.24 3.67
C SER A 62 8.84 9.92 2.98
N VAL A 63 8.51 8.78 3.59
CA VAL A 63 8.64 7.47 2.98
C VAL A 63 7.75 7.37 1.75
N ILE A 64 6.48 7.75 1.85
CA ILE A 64 5.53 7.78 0.73
C ILE A 64 6.08 8.65 -0.41
N ASP A 65 6.53 9.87 -0.13
CA ASP A 65 7.08 10.79 -1.14
C ASP A 65 8.30 10.22 -1.87
N ARG A 66 9.12 9.41 -1.18
CA ARG A 66 10.25 8.71 -1.78
C ARG A 66 9.79 7.55 -2.67
N LEU A 67 8.79 6.80 -2.22
CA LEU A 67 8.23 5.66 -2.96
C LEU A 67 7.45 6.11 -4.21
N VAL A 68 6.75 7.24 -4.16
CA VAL A 68 6.06 7.84 -5.31
C VAL A 68 7.02 8.20 -6.44
N LYS A 69 8.27 8.55 -6.11
CA LYS A 69 9.32 8.91 -7.08
C LYS A 69 10.05 7.70 -7.68
N LEU A 70 9.66 6.49 -7.30
CA LEU A 70 10.26 5.27 -7.86
C LEU A 70 9.87 5.09 -9.33
N ASP A 71 10.77 4.46 -10.06
CA ASP A 71 10.55 4.07 -11.44
C ASP A 71 9.37 3.09 -11.57
N LEU A 72 8.54 3.30 -12.59
CA LEU A 72 7.32 2.54 -12.88
C LEU A 72 7.60 1.05 -13.17
N GLY A 73 8.84 0.70 -13.55
CA GLY A 73 9.24 -0.68 -13.80
C GLY A 73 9.51 -1.52 -12.56
N MET A 74 9.37 -0.97 -11.35
CA MET A 74 9.62 -1.69 -10.09
C MET A 74 8.35 -1.87 -9.29
N LEU A 75 8.21 -3.02 -8.64
CA LEU A 75 7.16 -3.26 -7.67
C LEU A 75 7.59 -2.81 -6.28
N THR A 76 6.67 -2.23 -5.52
CA THR A 76 6.88 -1.81 -4.14
C THR A 76 6.11 -2.73 -3.20
N PHE A 77 6.81 -3.31 -2.22
CA PHE A 77 6.25 -4.09 -1.13
C PHE A 77 6.44 -3.29 0.16
N LEU A 78 5.33 -2.82 0.73
CA LEU A 78 5.38 -1.92 1.88
C LEU A 78 4.72 -2.59 3.08
N CYS A 79 5.46 -2.68 4.17
CA CYS A 79 4.95 -3.06 5.48
C CYS A 79 4.98 -1.82 6.40
N ILE A 80 3.84 -1.46 6.98
CA ILE A 80 3.69 -0.30 7.85
C ILE A 80 3.26 -0.81 9.23
N GLN A 81 4.06 -0.50 10.25
CA GLN A 81 3.83 -0.87 11.63
C GLN A 81 3.73 0.40 12.45
N THR A 82 2.53 0.72 12.90
CA THR A 82 2.21 1.99 13.56
C THR A 82 1.11 1.78 14.58
N PHE A 83 0.93 2.70 15.53
CA PHE A 83 -0.21 2.68 16.44
C PHE A 83 -1.45 3.37 15.89
N ASN A 84 -1.25 4.29 14.94
CA ASN A 84 -2.33 5.07 14.40
C ASN A 84 -2.04 5.38 12.94
N LEU A 85 -2.97 4.98 12.09
CA LEU A 85 -2.92 5.27 10.68
C LEU A 85 -4.13 6.14 10.34
N THR A 86 -3.86 7.42 10.03
CA THR A 86 -4.93 8.35 9.69
C THR A 86 -5.47 8.05 8.29
N ILE A 87 -6.69 8.50 8.02
CA ILE A 87 -7.29 8.39 6.69
C ILE A 87 -6.45 9.11 5.63
N ASP A 88 -5.84 10.25 5.97
CA ASP A 88 -4.99 11.02 5.04
C ASP A 88 -3.73 10.25 4.66
N GLN A 89 -3.12 9.53 5.63
CA GLN A 89 -1.99 8.66 5.37
C GLN A 89 -2.38 7.49 4.46
N LEU A 90 -3.52 6.84 4.70
CA LEU A 90 -4.06 5.79 3.83
C LEU A 90 -4.33 6.29 2.40
N ILE A 91 -4.91 7.47 2.26
CA ILE A 91 -5.13 8.11 0.95
C ILE A 91 -3.78 8.45 0.29
N ALA A 92 -2.78 8.89 1.05
CA ALA A 92 -1.45 9.17 0.52
C ALA A 92 -0.76 7.91 -0.04
N LEU A 93 -1.00 6.73 0.54
CA LEU A 93 -0.48 5.45 0.00
C LEU A 93 -1.01 5.19 -1.42
N ALA A 94 -2.22 5.64 -1.75
CA ALA A 94 -2.82 5.49 -3.08
C ALA A 94 -2.03 6.21 -4.19
N LYS A 95 -1.13 7.14 -3.82
CA LYS A 95 -0.24 7.83 -4.77
C LYS A 95 0.92 6.94 -5.25
N ILE A 96 1.21 5.83 -4.56
CA ILE A 96 2.30 4.91 -4.93
C ILE A 96 1.79 3.97 -6.03
N ASN A 97 1.97 4.36 -7.28
CA ASN A 97 1.46 3.61 -8.44
C ASN A 97 2.09 2.21 -8.58
N THR A 98 3.28 2.01 -8.02
CA THR A 98 4.04 0.77 -8.04
C THR A 98 3.71 -0.16 -6.86
N LEU A 99 2.80 0.23 -5.97
CA LEU A 99 2.48 -0.54 -4.77
C LEU A 99 1.78 -1.85 -5.15
N ALA A 100 2.45 -2.96 -4.85
CA ALA A 100 2.06 -4.30 -5.27
C ALA A 100 1.64 -5.20 -4.09
N VAL A 101 2.27 -5.00 -2.94
CA VAL A 101 1.93 -5.63 -1.67
C VAL A 101 1.89 -4.56 -0.60
N LEU A 102 0.83 -4.53 0.19
CA LEU A 102 0.70 -3.64 1.35
C LEU A 102 0.34 -4.47 2.58
N ALA A 103 1.16 -4.38 3.63
CA ALA A 103 0.86 -4.91 4.94
C ALA A 103 0.71 -3.77 5.93
N LEU A 104 -0.45 -3.69 6.57
CA LEU A 104 -0.78 -2.71 7.59
C LEU A 104 -0.87 -3.44 8.93
N GLU A 105 0.10 -3.20 9.80
CA GLU A 105 0.12 -3.70 11.17
C GLU A 105 -0.17 -2.53 12.11
N VAL A 106 -1.46 -2.33 12.43
CA VAL A 106 -1.86 -1.28 13.37
C VAL A 106 -1.86 -1.86 14.78
N GLY A 107 -0.81 -1.53 15.52
CA GLY A 107 -0.58 -1.97 16.88
C GLY A 107 -1.65 -1.51 17.85
N ARG A 108 -1.96 -2.36 18.83
CA ARG A 108 -2.65 -1.92 20.04
C ARG A 108 -1.61 -1.40 21.01
N ASP A 109 -1.76 -0.17 21.45
CA ASP A 109 -1.08 0.26 22.67
C ASP A 109 -1.70 -0.53 23.83
N SER A 110 -0.89 -1.39 24.47
CA SER A 110 -1.30 -2.20 25.61
C SER A 110 -1.85 -1.38 26.78
N LEU A 111 -1.54 -0.09 26.84
CA LEU A 111 -1.98 0.82 27.89
C LEU A 111 -3.26 1.58 27.50
N ALA A 112 -3.50 1.82 26.20
CA ALA A 112 -4.67 2.52 25.72
C ALA A 112 -5.72 1.52 25.23
N PHE A 113 -6.54 1.03 26.17
CA PHE A 113 -7.56 0.01 25.93
C PHE A 113 -8.62 0.34 24.85
N TRP A 114 -8.66 1.55 24.26
CA TRP A 114 -9.86 1.99 23.52
C TRP A 114 -9.69 2.76 22.20
N ASP A 115 -8.51 3.23 21.77
CA ASP A 115 -8.49 4.24 20.67
C ASP A 115 -7.54 4.01 19.47
N GLY A 116 -6.77 2.92 19.46
CA GLY A 116 -5.79 2.66 18.38
C GLY A 116 -6.32 1.87 17.18
N THR A 117 -7.56 1.35 17.21
CA THR A 117 -8.02 0.43 16.17
C THR A 117 -8.47 1.16 14.91
N MET A 118 -8.12 0.60 13.74
CA MET A 118 -8.60 1.11 12.47
C MET A 118 -10.12 1.00 12.41
N SER A 119 -10.83 2.13 12.33
CA SER A 119 -12.29 2.12 12.28
C SER A 119 -12.81 1.61 10.93
N ILE A 120 -14.00 1.01 10.92
CA ILE A 120 -14.64 0.60 9.65
C ILE A 120 -14.90 1.78 8.73
N HIS A 121 -15.15 2.97 9.28
CA HIS A 121 -15.33 4.20 8.51
C HIS A 121 -14.04 4.58 7.78
N THR A 122 -12.89 4.42 8.44
CA THR A 122 -11.57 4.68 7.84
C THR A 122 -11.33 3.77 6.63
N ILE A 123 -11.51 2.45 6.79
CA ILE A 123 -11.31 1.48 5.69
C ILE A 123 -12.31 1.72 4.55
N ARG A 124 -13.57 1.98 4.88
CA ARG A 124 -14.61 2.27 3.87
C ARG A 124 -14.30 3.55 3.09
N ASN A 125 -13.87 4.61 3.77
CA ASN A 125 -13.53 5.88 3.11
C ASN A 125 -12.29 5.72 2.24
N TRP A 126 -11.30 4.95 2.68
CA TRP A 126 -10.14 4.59 1.88
C TRP A 126 -10.54 3.77 0.64
N GLY A 127 -11.39 2.76 0.83
CA GLY A 127 -12.06 1.98 -0.22
C GLY A 127 -12.70 2.85 -1.30
N ARG A 128 -13.50 3.82 -0.86
CA ARG A 128 -14.16 4.79 -1.74
C ARG A 128 -13.15 5.66 -2.48
N SER A 129 -12.14 6.20 -1.79
CA SER A 129 -11.12 7.07 -2.39
C SER A 129 -10.31 6.34 -3.48
N VAL A 130 -9.95 5.08 -3.26
CA VAL A 130 -9.30 4.23 -4.27
C VAL A 130 -10.22 4.00 -5.46
N SER A 131 -11.51 3.73 -5.22
CA SER A 131 -12.50 3.55 -6.29
C SER A 131 -12.64 4.79 -7.17
N GLU A 132 -12.65 5.99 -6.55
CA GLU A 132 -12.85 7.26 -7.24
C GLU A 132 -11.59 7.69 -8.01
N SER A 133 -10.41 7.43 -7.45
CA SER A 133 -9.13 7.79 -8.08
C SER A 133 -8.61 6.76 -9.09
N GLY A 134 -9.09 5.51 -9.03
CA GLY A 134 -8.55 4.41 -9.84
C GLY A 134 -7.10 4.05 -9.49
N ALA A 135 -6.69 4.32 -8.24
CA ALA A 135 -5.39 3.97 -7.70
C ALA A 135 -5.21 2.45 -7.53
N PHE A 136 -4.03 2.02 -7.07
CA PHE A 136 -3.74 0.61 -6.74
C PHE A 136 -3.92 -0.38 -7.91
N LYS A 137 -3.50 0.04 -9.10
CA LYS A 137 -3.51 -0.80 -10.31
C LYS A 137 -2.56 -2.00 -10.23
N GLU A 138 -1.51 -1.92 -9.41
CA GLU A 138 -0.56 -3.02 -9.20
C GLU A 138 -0.79 -3.77 -7.88
N LEU A 139 -1.64 -3.25 -6.98
CA LEU A 139 -1.83 -3.82 -5.65
C LEU A 139 -2.62 -5.11 -5.73
N ARG A 140 -1.94 -6.24 -5.52
CA ARG A 140 -2.54 -7.59 -5.57
C ARG A 140 -2.77 -8.18 -4.19
N VAL A 141 -1.91 -7.82 -3.24
CA VAL A 141 -1.93 -8.35 -1.88
C VAL A 141 -2.15 -7.23 -0.87
N LEU A 142 -3.12 -7.42 0.02
CA LEU A 142 -3.36 -6.55 1.17
C LEU A 142 -3.41 -7.38 2.44
N VAL A 143 -2.59 -7.05 3.41
CA VAL A 143 -2.61 -7.66 4.74
C VAL A 143 -3.00 -6.57 5.73
N VAL A 144 -4.02 -6.81 6.55
CA VAL A 144 -4.51 -5.86 7.53
C VAL A 144 -4.59 -6.51 8.91
N ASP A 145 -3.85 -5.92 9.84
CA ASP A 145 -3.89 -6.18 11.27
C ASP A 145 -4.29 -4.91 12.03
N GLY A 146 -4.94 -5.09 13.19
CA GLY A 146 -5.60 -4.03 13.95
C GLY A 146 -7.08 -3.83 13.63
N CYS A 147 -7.69 -4.76 12.87
CA CYS A 147 -9.13 -4.79 12.54
C CYS A 147 -9.95 -5.70 13.46
N ASN A 148 -9.43 -6.02 14.64
CA ASN A 148 -9.92 -7.09 15.50
C ASN A 148 -11.39 -6.94 15.93
N SER A 149 -11.89 -5.71 16.04
CA SER A 149 -13.28 -5.41 16.38
C SER A 149 -14.21 -5.36 15.16
N LEU A 150 -13.67 -5.47 13.95
CA LEU A 150 -14.42 -5.32 12.72
C LEU A 150 -14.83 -6.69 12.15
N PRO A 151 -16.09 -6.84 11.70
CA PRO A 151 -16.49 -8.01 10.94
C PRO A 151 -15.66 -8.12 9.65
N ARG A 152 -15.03 -9.28 9.41
CA ARG A 152 -14.20 -9.55 8.22
C ARG A 152 -14.92 -9.18 6.92
N ARG A 153 -16.21 -9.54 6.83
CA ARG A 153 -17.10 -9.18 5.70
C ARG A 153 -17.14 -7.67 5.40
N SER A 154 -17.12 -6.83 6.43
CA SER A 154 -17.14 -5.36 6.27
C SER A 154 -15.82 -4.82 5.73
N VAL A 155 -14.69 -5.43 6.13
CA VAL A 155 -13.36 -5.14 5.59
C VAL A 155 -13.30 -5.55 4.12
N LEU A 156 -13.70 -6.78 3.79
CA LEU A 156 -13.74 -7.30 2.41
C LEU A 156 -14.61 -6.45 1.48
N LYS A 157 -15.78 -6.01 1.96
CA LYS A 157 -16.66 -5.09 1.22
C LYS A 157 -15.99 -3.74 0.96
N SER A 158 -15.16 -3.26 1.87
CA SER A 158 -14.50 -1.96 1.73
C SER A 158 -13.32 -2.00 0.75
N ILE A 159 -12.60 -3.12 0.69
CA ILE A 159 -11.44 -3.32 -0.20
C ILE A 159 -11.81 -3.92 -1.56
N SER A 160 -13.07 -4.32 -1.77
CA SER A 160 -13.53 -4.87 -3.06
C SER A 160 -13.44 -3.87 -4.22
N SER A 161 -13.38 -2.57 -3.93
CA SER A 161 -13.17 -1.52 -4.94
C SER A 161 -11.76 -1.48 -5.53
N PHE A 162 -10.80 -2.19 -4.94
CA PHE A 162 -9.40 -2.15 -5.39
C PHE A 162 -9.29 -2.95 -6.69
N PRO A 163 -8.75 -2.37 -7.79
CA PRO A 163 -8.92 -2.96 -9.12
C PRO A 163 -8.18 -4.28 -9.30
N SER A 164 -6.96 -4.39 -8.78
CA SER A 164 -6.09 -5.56 -8.99
C SER A 164 -5.93 -6.45 -7.76
N LEU A 165 -6.64 -6.13 -6.68
CA LEU A 165 -6.52 -6.87 -5.42
C LEU A 165 -7.16 -8.26 -5.58
N ASN A 166 -6.43 -9.31 -5.25
CA ASN A 166 -6.94 -10.68 -5.36
C ASN A 166 -6.55 -11.59 -4.19
N LEU A 167 -5.71 -11.10 -3.28
CA LEU A 167 -5.34 -11.78 -2.06
C LEU A 167 -5.43 -10.81 -0.88
N ALA A 168 -6.19 -11.17 0.15
CA ALA A 168 -6.36 -10.39 1.36
C ALA A 168 -6.11 -11.25 2.62
N GLY A 169 -5.26 -10.79 3.51
CA GLY A 169 -5.06 -11.37 4.84
C GLY A 169 -5.63 -10.46 5.90
N ILE A 170 -6.55 -10.96 6.73
CA ILE A 170 -7.19 -10.17 7.79
C ILE A 170 -6.94 -10.84 9.14
N PHE A 171 -6.24 -10.11 10.03
CA PHE A 171 -6.00 -10.55 11.41
C PHE A 171 -7.11 -10.08 12.35
N GLY A 172 -7.18 -10.70 13.52
CA GLY A 172 -7.75 -10.04 14.69
C GLY A 172 -9.08 -10.55 15.25
N SER A 173 -9.67 -11.60 14.70
CA SER A 173 -10.85 -12.20 15.34
C SER A 173 -10.44 -13.52 15.99
N ASP A 174 -10.66 -13.60 17.31
CA ASP A 174 -10.46 -14.82 18.12
C ASP A 174 -11.33 -15.97 17.62
N ASP A 175 -12.43 -15.64 16.93
CA ASP A 175 -13.29 -16.62 16.31
C ASP A 175 -12.66 -17.17 15.01
N PRO A 176 -12.69 -18.50 14.84
CA PRO A 176 -12.27 -19.11 13.58
C PRO A 176 -13.11 -18.55 12.42
N PRO A 177 -12.50 -18.36 11.25
CA PRO A 177 -13.21 -17.81 10.10
C PRO A 177 -14.37 -18.74 9.70
N LYS A 178 -15.57 -18.15 9.56
CA LYS A 178 -16.79 -18.89 9.19
C LYS A 178 -17.06 -18.72 7.70
N ALA A 179 -17.79 -19.65 7.09
CA ALA A 179 -18.20 -19.53 5.68
C ALA A 179 -18.96 -18.21 5.39
N GLU A 180 -19.68 -17.70 6.39
CA GLU A 180 -20.42 -16.42 6.36
C GLU A 180 -19.51 -15.18 6.30
N ASP A 181 -18.21 -15.32 6.55
CA ASP A 181 -17.23 -14.24 6.44
C ASP A 181 -16.90 -13.89 4.98
N CYS A 182 -17.34 -14.69 4.01
CA CYS A 182 -17.15 -14.42 2.58
C CYS A 182 -17.98 -13.20 2.10
N TRP A 183 -17.50 -12.52 1.05
CA TRP A 183 -18.20 -11.38 0.46
C TRP A 183 -18.06 -11.38 -1.07
N GLU A 184 -19.19 -11.47 -1.78
CA GLU A 184 -19.22 -11.47 -3.25
C GLU A 184 -18.24 -12.51 -3.84
N ASP A 185 -17.22 -12.06 -4.58
CA ASP A 185 -16.21 -12.90 -5.21
C ASP A 185 -15.04 -13.27 -4.26
N TRP A 186 -15.08 -12.84 -2.99
CA TRP A 186 -14.09 -13.21 -1.98
C TRP A 186 -14.44 -14.55 -1.36
N HIS A 187 -13.52 -15.50 -1.49
CA HIS A 187 -13.63 -16.83 -0.93
C HIS A 187 -12.57 -17.04 0.14
N LEU A 188 -12.98 -17.55 1.31
CA LEU A 188 -12.05 -18.03 2.32
C LEU A 188 -11.27 -19.22 1.75
N ARG A 189 -9.96 -19.04 1.54
CA ARG A 189 -9.07 -20.08 1.01
C ARG A 189 -7.68 -19.89 1.59
N PHE A 190 -7.07 -21.00 1.99
CA PHE A 190 -5.67 -21.01 2.34
C PHE A 190 -4.83 -20.84 1.08
N PRO A 191 -3.73 -20.06 1.13
CA PRO A 191 -2.79 -19.96 0.03
C PRO A 191 -2.31 -21.37 -0.39
N PRO A 192 -2.34 -21.73 -1.69
CA PRO A 192 -2.13 -23.10 -2.16
C PRO A 192 -0.79 -23.72 -1.77
N ASN A 193 0.24 -22.89 -1.55
CA ASN A 193 1.58 -23.32 -1.12
C ASN A 193 1.77 -23.33 0.40
N GLY A 194 0.70 -23.17 1.19
CA GLY A 194 0.68 -23.20 2.66
C GLY A 194 0.65 -24.59 3.29
N ARG A 195 0.80 -25.67 2.51
CA ARG A 195 0.80 -27.05 3.03
C ARG A 195 2.08 -27.43 3.78
N ASP A 196 3.12 -26.62 3.65
CA ASP A 196 4.24 -26.67 4.57
C ASP A 196 3.77 -26.04 5.88
N GLU A 197 3.55 -26.85 6.92
CA GLU A 197 3.11 -26.42 8.26
C GLU A 197 3.99 -25.28 8.83
N THR A 198 5.19 -25.10 8.28
CA THR A 198 6.09 -23.97 8.57
C THR A 198 5.53 -22.59 8.22
N LEU A 199 4.57 -22.49 7.27
CA LEU A 199 3.95 -21.22 6.89
C LEU A 199 2.85 -20.78 7.86
N GLN A 200 2.11 -21.73 8.44
CA GLN A 200 1.00 -21.41 9.34
C GLN A 200 1.49 -20.67 10.59
N HIS A 201 2.69 -21.02 11.07
CA HIS A 201 3.26 -20.42 12.27
C HIS A 201 4.31 -19.32 12.02
N SER A 202 4.67 -18.97 10.78
CA SER A 202 5.82 -18.06 10.56
C SER A 202 5.81 -17.11 9.35
N VAL A 203 4.73 -17.00 8.54
CA VAL A 203 4.67 -16.02 7.41
C VAL A 203 4.91 -14.57 7.86
N TRP A 204 4.79 -14.30 9.16
CA TRP A 204 5.20 -13.04 9.76
C TRP A 204 6.13 -13.28 10.96
N GLY A 205 7.15 -14.11 10.75
CA GLY A 205 8.20 -14.36 11.73
C GLY A 205 8.92 -13.08 12.16
N THR A 206 9.56 -13.12 13.33
CA THR A 206 10.21 -11.96 13.98
C THR A 206 11.44 -11.41 13.26
N SER A 207 11.85 -12.01 12.14
CA SER A 207 13.02 -11.52 11.38
C SER A 207 12.58 -10.64 10.21
N ASP A 208 13.12 -9.44 10.11
CA ASP A 208 12.74 -8.50 9.04
C ASP A 208 13.10 -9.01 7.63
N THR A 209 14.14 -9.84 7.50
CA THR A 209 14.48 -10.50 6.23
C THR A 209 13.43 -11.52 5.80
N SER A 210 12.73 -12.17 6.74
CA SER A 210 11.62 -13.06 6.39
C SER A 210 10.46 -12.24 5.85
N ARG A 211 10.09 -11.10 6.45
CA ARG A 211 8.96 -10.28 5.98
C ARG A 211 9.06 -9.85 4.51
N ALA A 212 10.24 -9.40 4.07
CA ALA A 212 10.46 -9.04 2.66
C ALA A 212 10.37 -10.25 1.71
N PHE A 213 10.77 -11.43 2.18
CA PHE A 213 10.60 -12.69 1.47
C PHE A 213 9.14 -13.15 1.45
N ASP A 214 8.44 -13.02 2.57
CA ASP A 214 7.04 -13.41 2.73
C ASP A 214 6.11 -12.55 1.87
N MET A 215 6.31 -11.22 1.84
CA MET A 215 5.59 -10.32 0.93
C MET A 215 5.80 -10.70 -0.54
N ARG A 216 7.03 -11.06 -0.93
CA ARG A 216 7.33 -11.56 -2.30
C ARG A 216 6.57 -12.84 -2.59
N ARG A 217 6.64 -13.79 -1.67
CA ARG A 217 5.95 -15.07 -1.81
C ARG A 217 4.44 -14.90 -1.93
N LEU A 218 3.84 -14.01 -1.15
CA LEU A 218 2.41 -13.67 -1.24
C LEU A 218 2.08 -13.04 -2.59
N TYR A 219 2.94 -12.17 -3.12
CA TYR A 219 2.78 -11.61 -4.46
C TYR A 219 2.83 -12.70 -5.53
N ASP A 220 3.78 -13.63 -5.46
CA ASP A 220 3.89 -14.74 -6.41
C ASP A 220 2.64 -15.63 -6.38
N ILE A 221 2.14 -15.96 -5.19
CA ILE A 221 0.87 -16.67 -5.01
C ILE A 221 -0.29 -15.89 -5.64
N SER A 222 -0.31 -14.57 -5.48
CA SER A 222 -1.34 -13.71 -6.08
C SER A 222 -1.31 -13.76 -7.62
N LEU A 223 -0.13 -13.93 -8.22
CA LEU A 223 0.00 -14.10 -9.67
C LEU A 223 -0.57 -15.45 -10.11
N GLU A 224 -0.23 -16.53 -9.41
CA GLU A 224 -0.75 -17.88 -9.65
C GLU A 224 -2.29 -17.93 -9.59
N ILE A 225 -2.89 -17.31 -8.57
CA ILE A 225 -4.34 -17.22 -8.38
C ILE A 225 -5.01 -16.59 -9.61
N SER A 226 -4.43 -15.50 -10.12
CA SER A 226 -5.03 -14.76 -11.22
C SER A 226 -4.90 -15.45 -12.58
N LYS A 227 -4.22 -16.61 -12.65
CA LYS A 227 -3.82 -17.28 -13.91
C LYS A 227 -3.05 -16.38 -14.88
N ASN A 228 -2.71 -15.17 -14.47
CA ASN A 228 -1.75 -14.30 -15.14
C ASN A 228 -0.34 -14.74 -14.76
N VAL A 229 -0.03 -16.01 -14.96
CA VAL A 229 1.35 -16.46 -14.94
C VAL A 229 1.90 -16.03 -16.29
N PRO A 230 2.69 -14.95 -16.39
CA PRO A 230 3.35 -14.65 -17.64
C PRO A 230 4.18 -15.88 -18.02
N THR A 231 3.94 -16.41 -19.21
CA THR A 231 4.54 -17.65 -19.73
C THR A 231 6.05 -17.55 -20.01
N GLY A 232 6.72 -16.55 -19.43
CA GLY A 232 8.14 -16.33 -19.54
C GLY A 232 8.75 -15.99 -18.18
N ASP A 233 10.05 -16.21 -18.07
CA ASP A 233 10.91 -15.92 -16.92
C ASP A 233 10.96 -14.41 -16.62
N ARG A 234 9.83 -13.82 -16.24
CA ARG A 234 9.73 -12.41 -15.86
C ARG A 234 10.14 -12.28 -14.42
N THR A 235 11.44 -12.15 -14.24
CA THR A 235 12.03 -11.64 -13.02
C THR A 235 11.61 -10.17 -12.87
N TYR A 236 10.59 -9.90 -12.06
CA TYR A 236 10.24 -8.53 -11.69
C TYR A 236 11.34 -7.95 -10.78
N GLN A 237 11.51 -6.64 -10.82
CA GLN A 237 12.32 -5.94 -9.82
C GLN A 237 11.41 -5.48 -8.69
N SER A 238 11.86 -5.62 -7.45
CA SER A 238 11.09 -5.21 -6.29
C SER A 238 11.89 -4.46 -5.24
N LEU A 239 11.21 -3.55 -4.57
CA LEU A 239 11.67 -2.87 -3.38
C LEU A 239 10.76 -3.23 -2.22
N SER A 240 11.32 -3.85 -1.20
CA SER A 240 10.66 -4.03 0.08
C SER A 240 11.04 -2.91 1.03
N MET A 241 10.05 -2.26 1.63
CA MET A 241 10.21 -1.20 2.62
C MET A 241 9.42 -1.58 3.87
N GLN A 242 10.09 -1.61 5.01
CA GLN A 242 9.45 -1.79 6.31
C GLN A 242 9.53 -0.47 7.07
N TYR A 243 8.38 0.08 7.41
CA TYR A 243 8.25 1.25 8.26
C TYR A 243 7.76 0.80 9.62
N THR A 244 8.54 1.06 10.67
CA THR A 244 8.20 0.69 12.04
C THR A 244 8.30 1.91 12.95
N GLN A 245 7.17 2.36 13.48
CA GLN A 245 7.11 3.45 14.45
C GLN A 245 7.41 2.98 15.87
N HIS A 246 7.22 1.70 16.19
CA HIS A 246 7.45 1.19 17.55
C HIS A 246 7.87 -0.28 17.61
N ASN A 247 8.66 -0.64 18.62
CA ASN A 247 9.34 -1.93 18.74
C ASN A 247 8.46 -3.12 19.17
N LYS A 248 7.13 -2.96 19.28
CA LYS A 248 6.25 -4.05 19.74
C LYS A 248 4.88 -3.99 19.09
N THR A 249 4.73 -4.74 18.02
CA THR A 249 3.45 -5.30 17.58
C THR A 249 3.71 -6.77 17.29
N GLY A 250 3.53 -7.61 18.32
CA GLY A 250 3.38 -9.03 18.06
C GLY A 250 2.03 -9.22 17.37
N LEU A 251 2.04 -9.76 16.15
CA LEU A 251 0.81 -10.19 15.50
C LEU A 251 0.16 -11.25 16.38
N ALA A 252 -1.02 -10.94 16.91
CA ALA A 252 -1.79 -11.88 17.70
C ALA A 252 -2.64 -12.72 16.75
N GLY A 253 -2.17 -13.93 16.45
CA GLY A 253 -2.92 -14.95 15.74
C GLY A 253 -2.59 -15.08 14.25
N GLU A 254 -3.25 -16.05 13.62
CA GLU A 254 -3.09 -16.36 12.20
C GLU A 254 -4.06 -15.51 11.35
N PRO A 255 -3.62 -15.00 10.19
CA PRO A 255 -4.51 -14.25 9.31
C PRO A 255 -5.53 -15.17 8.65
N ALA A 256 -6.78 -14.73 8.58
CA ALA A 256 -7.77 -15.32 7.70
C ALA A 256 -7.49 -14.86 6.26
N TRP A 257 -7.17 -15.80 5.38
CA TRP A 257 -6.86 -15.52 3.97
C TRP A 257 -8.11 -15.60 3.08
N PHE A 258 -8.33 -14.55 2.32
CA PHE A 258 -9.40 -14.43 1.35
C PHE A 258 -8.81 -14.25 -0.05
N ILE A 259 -9.36 -14.98 -1.00
CA ILE A 259 -8.95 -14.97 -2.40
C ILE A 259 -10.10 -14.47 -3.25
N ARG A 260 -9.82 -13.58 -4.20
CA ARG A 260 -10.78 -13.12 -5.20
C ARG A 260 -10.29 -13.47 -6.59
N GLU A 261 -11.09 -14.23 -7.33
CA GLU A 261 -10.81 -14.49 -8.74
C GLU A 261 -11.21 -13.26 -9.56
N LEU A 262 -10.21 -12.49 -9.99
CA LEU A 262 -10.42 -11.37 -10.89
C LEU A 262 -10.86 -11.93 -12.24
N LYS A 263 -12.15 -11.80 -12.55
CA LYS A 263 -12.63 -11.99 -13.92
C LYS A 263 -12.02 -10.86 -14.73
N ASP A 264 -11.32 -11.20 -15.81
CA ASP A 264 -10.95 -10.23 -16.86
C ASP A 264 -12.25 -9.64 -17.39
N GLN A 265 -12.78 -8.61 -16.72
CA GLN A 265 -13.92 -7.90 -17.23
C GLN A 265 -13.42 -7.20 -18.49
N PRO A 266 -13.97 -7.53 -19.67
CA PRO A 266 -13.61 -6.83 -20.88
C PRO A 266 -13.84 -5.35 -20.59
N VAL A 267 -12.78 -4.54 -20.72
CA VAL A 267 -12.77 -3.11 -20.40
C VAL A 267 -14.03 -2.52 -20.99
N ARG A 268 -15.05 -2.31 -20.15
CA ARG A 268 -16.30 -1.74 -20.64
C ARG A 268 -15.89 -0.36 -21.13
N PRO A 269 -16.15 -0.02 -22.41
CA PRO A 269 -15.75 1.25 -22.96
C PRO A 269 -16.31 2.30 -22.02
N MET A 270 -15.40 3.00 -21.32
CA MET A 270 -15.73 3.98 -20.32
C MET A 270 -16.65 4.95 -21.04
N LYS A 271 -17.95 4.88 -20.70
CA LYS A 271 -18.99 5.64 -21.39
C LYS A 271 -18.57 7.07 -21.18
N ARG A 272 -17.97 7.68 -22.23
CA ARG A 272 -17.39 9.03 -22.16
C ARG A 272 -18.45 9.85 -21.44
N VAL A 273 -18.07 10.43 -20.30
CA VAL A 273 -18.83 11.53 -19.72
C VAL A 273 -19.03 12.46 -20.89
N GLN A 274 -20.26 12.49 -21.38
CA GLN A 274 -20.63 13.26 -22.53
C GLN A 274 -20.40 14.68 -22.05
N GLU A 275 -19.26 15.26 -22.44
CA GLU A 275 -19.00 16.69 -22.27
C GLU A 275 -20.27 17.36 -22.74
N ASP A 276 -20.94 17.99 -21.78
CA ASP A 276 -22.21 18.64 -21.96
C ASP A 276 -21.94 19.89 -22.83
N LYS A 277 -21.68 19.67 -24.11
CA LYS A 277 -21.74 20.68 -25.18
C LYS A 277 -23.21 20.91 -25.49
N SER A 278 -23.96 21.29 -24.46
CA SER A 278 -25.32 21.79 -24.57
C SER A 278 -25.25 23.32 -24.64
N ARG A 279 -25.05 23.78 -25.88
CA ARG A 279 -25.77 24.92 -26.48
C ARG A 279 -25.68 26.26 -25.74
N LEU A 280 -24.73 27.06 -26.21
CA LEU A 280 -25.00 28.47 -26.54
C LEU A 280 -26.21 28.51 -27.49
N ASP A 281 -27.42 28.73 -26.97
CA ASP A 281 -28.39 29.60 -27.62
C ASP A 281 -29.52 30.06 -26.68
N GLY A 282 -29.58 31.38 -26.46
CA GLY A 282 -30.81 32.16 -26.31
C GLY A 282 -31.80 31.86 -25.18
N LYS A 283 -31.53 32.33 -23.95
CA LYS A 283 -32.55 33.09 -23.18
C LYS A 283 -31.94 33.91 -22.05
N ARG A 284 -31.74 35.21 -22.30
CA ARG A 284 -31.51 36.24 -21.27
C ARG A 284 -32.64 36.19 -20.24
N ARG A 285 -32.40 35.59 -19.07
CA ARG A 285 -33.16 35.92 -17.85
C ARG A 285 -32.53 37.15 -17.23
N LYS A 286 -33.34 38.20 -17.10
CA LYS A 286 -33.04 39.47 -16.44
C LYS A 286 -32.81 39.17 -14.95
N VAL A 287 -31.56 39.10 -14.53
CA VAL A 287 -31.16 39.06 -13.12
C VAL A 287 -31.54 40.42 -12.52
N ARG A 288 -32.34 40.40 -11.46
CA ARG A 288 -32.56 41.57 -10.59
C ARG A 288 -31.26 41.81 -9.83
N ASP A 289 -30.78 43.05 -9.86
CA ASP A 289 -29.73 43.55 -8.98
C ASP A 289 -30.21 43.48 -7.53
N ASP A 290 -29.90 42.38 -6.85
CA ASP A 290 -29.92 42.34 -5.39
C ASP A 290 -28.62 42.94 -4.87
N LYS A 291 -28.76 44.20 -4.49
CA LYS A 291 -28.06 44.94 -3.42
C LYS A 291 -26.87 44.19 -2.81
N LYS A 292 -25.66 44.60 -3.21
CA LYS A 292 -24.43 44.38 -2.44
C LYS A 292 -24.63 44.96 -1.04
N VAL A 293 -24.76 44.09 -0.04
CA VAL A 293 -24.59 44.46 1.37
C VAL A 293 -23.10 44.42 1.64
N ASP A 294 -22.55 45.60 1.92
CA ASP A 294 -21.16 45.85 2.24
C ASP A 294 -20.87 45.29 3.65
N MET A 295 -20.07 44.23 3.75
CA MET A 295 -19.67 43.63 5.04
C MET A 295 -18.48 44.34 5.71
N GLY A 296 -18.10 45.53 5.24
CA GLY A 296 -17.01 46.34 5.79
C GLY A 296 -17.28 47.02 7.14
N SER A 297 -18.45 46.84 7.77
CA SER A 297 -18.86 47.60 8.96
C SER A 297 -19.00 46.78 10.27
N LEU A 298 -18.54 45.54 10.34
CA LEU A 298 -18.76 44.66 11.52
C LEU A 298 -17.53 44.39 12.41
N LEU A 299 -16.43 45.15 12.26
CA LEU A 299 -15.23 44.98 13.11
C LEU A 299 -14.69 46.32 13.66
N GLY A 300 -15.56 47.08 14.32
CA GLY A 300 -15.16 48.33 14.97
C GLY A 300 -15.97 48.64 16.23
N SER A 301 -15.81 47.82 17.28
CA SER A 301 -16.02 48.23 18.69
C SER A 301 -15.80 47.06 19.65
N PHE A 302 -14.55 46.87 20.05
CA PHE A 302 -14.22 46.32 21.38
C PHE A 302 -13.07 47.16 21.95
N THR A 303 -13.47 48.19 22.69
CA THR A 303 -12.74 48.79 23.81
C THR A 303 -13.63 48.66 25.03
#